data_AF-A0A366M9W9-F1
#
_entry.id   AF-A0A366M9W9-F1
#
_cell.length_a   1.000
_cell.length_b   1.000
_cell.length_c   1.000
_cell.angle_alpha   90.00
_cell.angle_beta   90.00
_cell.angle_gamma   90.00
#
_symmetry.space_group_name_H-M   'P 1'
#
loop_
_entity.id
_entity.type
_entity.pdbx_description
1 polymer ?
#
loop_
_entity_poly.entity_id
_entity_poly.type
_entity_poly.pdbx_seq_one_letter_code
_entity_poly.pdbx_strand_id
1 'polypeptide(L)'
;MGNLVIIDSNFTKNDQFQVNGGIISGNGKWIISGSNFINNYADGTGPNGGNINFYGTSLNINNSNFINNSVNGTGGAIYISGNNGTHNIDSCNFVNNSATNGGGAIYNYYTNSTVKYSLFYNNTDNLNRTFINTENGSLIADYKWFGQNDINPDWFTNTTVNKWFVITLSTIKNKIDFGYEALFKYTIKLNDGTTDNVIKLPYFNYIAFGKPYDARVSRTLSHIYSTSGNKTLNLNADKQLLKVNITVLSVSRILKQVTTETISVNNIGIKTSKLRYTFKNFCNIKGSKAFTVKINKKFILTGLKTTKNVLYKYYKKIGILKLNIKNLDGSKTASIKLGVKRTKNVVSGKLKD
;
A
#
# COMPACT_ATOMS: atom_id res chain seq x y z
N MET A 1 2.65 45.06 22.04
CA MET A 1 2.27 44.13 20.96
C MET A 1 3.54 43.72 20.24
N GLY A 2 4.04 42.51 20.49
CA GLY A 2 5.22 41.98 19.81
C GLY A 2 4.80 40.93 18.78
N ASN A 3 5.45 40.93 17.61
CA ASN A 3 5.36 39.78 16.72
C ASN A 3 6.31 38.70 17.22
N LEU A 4 5.91 37.44 17.13
CA LEU A 4 6.74 36.29 17.51
C LEU A 4 6.97 35.43 16.27
N VAL A 5 8.23 35.06 16.03
CA VAL A 5 8.61 34.16 14.94
C VAL A 5 9.45 33.04 15.54
N ILE A 6 8.98 31.80 15.36
CA ILE A 6 9.65 30.58 15.81
C ILE A 6 9.79 29.67 14.60
N ILE A 7 11.03 29.33 14.25
CA ILE A 7 11.33 28.53 13.07
C ILE A 7 12.34 27.46 13.49
N ASP A 8 12.12 26.22 13.05
CA ASP A 8 13.03 25.08 13.23
C ASP A 8 13.54 24.93 14.67
N SER A 9 12.66 25.18 15.64
CA SER A 9 12.98 25.25 17.07
C SER A 9 12.46 24.05 17.83
N ASN A 10 13.10 23.72 18.95
CA ASN A 10 12.73 22.58 19.81
C ASN A 10 12.43 23.05 21.23
N PHE A 11 11.21 22.79 21.69
CA PHE A 11 10.74 23.01 23.06
C PHE A 11 10.38 21.65 23.66
N THR A 12 11.22 21.15 24.55
CA THR A 12 11.05 19.80 25.09
C THR A 12 11.15 19.76 26.61
N LYS A 13 10.23 19.04 27.26
CA LYS A 13 10.24 18.84 28.72
C LYS A 13 10.27 20.13 29.53
N ASN A 14 9.64 21.19 29.01
CA ASN A 14 9.42 22.37 29.82
C ASN A 14 8.23 22.11 30.73
N ASP A 15 8.32 22.64 31.94
CA ASP A 15 7.37 22.40 33.01
C ASP A 15 7.03 23.75 33.66
N GLN A 16 5.82 24.25 33.41
CA GLN A 16 5.35 25.54 33.89
C GLN A 16 4.27 25.36 34.96
N PHE A 17 4.57 25.77 36.19
CA PHE A 17 3.67 25.66 37.36
C PHE A 17 2.95 26.96 37.72
N GLN A 18 2.82 27.91 36.79
CA GLN A 18 2.14 29.18 37.05
C GLN A 18 0.75 29.24 36.41
N VAL A 19 -0.21 29.75 37.20
CA VAL A 19 -1.61 29.97 36.82
C VAL A 19 -1.69 30.74 35.49
N ASN A 20 -2.33 30.15 34.48
CA ASN A 20 -2.60 30.70 33.14
C ASN A 20 -1.44 30.75 32.13
N GLY A 21 -0.27 30.17 32.44
CA GLY A 21 0.90 30.22 31.56
C GLY A 21 1.07 28.98 30.69
N GLY A 22 0.95 29.11 29.36
CA GLY A 22 1.58 28.17 28.43
C GLY A 22 3.10 28.37 28.41
N ILE A 23 3.87 27.40 27.92
CA ILE A 23 5.32 27.55 27.68
C ILE A 23 5.61 28.76 26.80
N ILE A 24 4.70 29.01 25.86
CA ILE A 24 4.69 30.24 25.07
C ILE A 24 3.33 30.88 25.28
N SER A 25 3.33 32.10 25.82
CA SER A 25 2.10 32.88 26.01
C SER A 25 2.29 34.31 25.54
N GLY A 26 1.24 34.88 24.94
CA GLY A 26 1.23 36.29 24.57
C GLY A 26 0.26 36.63 23.45
N ASN A 27 0.44 37.84 22.91
CA ASN A 27 -0.43 38.44 21.90
C ASN A 27 0.36 38.87 20.66
N GLY A 28 -0.31 39.50 19.70
CA GLY A 28 0.29 40.00 18.45
C GLY A 28 0.11 39.06 17.26
N LYS A 29 1.09 39.03 16.36
CA LYS A 29 1.10 38.14 15.19
C LYS A 29 2.21 37.10 15.33
N TRP A 30 1.84 35.82 15.30
CA TRP A 30 2.76 34.72 15.53
C TRP A 30 2.91 33.87 14.27
N ILE A 31 4.15 33.51 13.97
CA ILE A 31 4.52 32.54 12.94
C ILE A 31 5.35 31.45 13.60
N ILE A 32 4.89 30.20 13.50
CA ILE A 32 5.58 29.03 14.02
C ILE A 32 5.72 28.03 12.87
N SER A 33 6.95 27.65 12.56
CA SER A 33 7.25 26.78 11.41
C SER A 33 8.30 25.74 11.75
N GLY A 34 8.14 24.50 11.25
CA GLY A 34 9.19 23.47 11.34
C GLY A 34 9.58 23.09 12.77
N SER A 35 8.75 23.43 13.76
CA SER A 35 9.15 23.41 15.17
C SER A 35 8.54 22.24 15.94
N ASN A 36 9.19 21.84 17.02
CA ASN A 36 8.79 20.69 17.83
C ASN A 36 8.47 21.11 19.27
N PHE A 37 7.29 20.70 19.74
CA PHE A 37 6.81 20.83 21.11
C PHE A 37 6.57 19.41 21.63
N ILE A 38 7.47 18.93 22.49
CA ILE A 38 7.50 17.51 22.89
C ILE A 38 7.58 17.36 24.42
N ASN A 39 6.69 16.55 24.98
CA ASN A 39 6.66 16.21 26.42
C ASN A 39 6.62 17.46 27.32
N ASN A 40 5.89 18.48 26.91
CA ASN A 40 5.77 19.71 27.66
C ASN A 40 4.57 19.68 28.61
N TYR A 41 4.69 20.37 29.74
CA TYR A 41 3.62 20.48 30.73
C TYR A 41 3.36 21.95 31.09
N ALA A 42 2.07 22.30 31.21
CA ALA A 42 1.62 23.58 31.75
C ALA A 42 0.46 23.39 32.75
N ASP A 43 0.60 23.99 33.93
CA ASP A 43 -0.43 24.02 34.97
C ASP A 43 -1.40 25.18 34.75
N GLY A 44 -2.29 25.01 33.79
CA GLY A 44 -3.29 26.01 33.39
C GLY A 44 -4.53 26.00 34.28
N THR A 45 -4.43 26.20 35.59
CA THR A 45 -5.54 26.13 36.58
C THR A 45 -6.71 27.11 36.37
N GLY A 46 -6.79 27.79 35.22
CA GLY A 46 -7.93 28.59 34.75
C GLY A 46 -8.54 28.07 33.44
N PRO A 47 -9.50 28.78 32.81
CA PRO A 47 -10.09 28.36 31.53
C PRO A 47 -9.11 28.38 30.35
N ASN A 48 -7.89 28.89 30.55
CA ASN A 48 -6.87 29.08 29.52
C ASN A 48 -5.65 28.23 29.85
N GLY A 49 -5.33 27.22 29.04
CA GLY A 49 -4.31 26.24 29.42
C GLY A 49 -3.23 25.88 28.40
N GLY A 50 -3.35 26.24 27.12
CA GLY A 50 -2.52 25.57 26.12
C GLY A 50 -1.02 25.73 26.28
N ASN A 51 -0.24 24.69 25.95
CA ASN A 51 1.23 24.75 25.92
C ASN A 51 1.71 25.94 25.06
N ILE A 52 1.00 26.19 23.96
CA ILE A 52 0.95 27.49 23.29
C ILE A 52 -0.35 28.17 23.68
N ASN A 53 -0.27 29.32 24.34
CA ASN A 53 -1.42 30.12 24.76
C ASN A 53 -1.44 31.45 23.97
N PHE A 54 -2.30 31.52 22.95
CA PHE A 54 -2.29 32.63 22.00
C PHE A 54 -3.50 33.55 22.16
N TYR A 55 -3.23 34.86 22.38
CA TYR A 55 -4.25 35.90 22.54
C TYR A 55 -4.23 37.00 21.47
N GLY A 56 -3.55 36.75 20.34
CA GLY A 56 -3.27 37.77 19.34
C GLY A 56 -4.27 37.83 18.18
N THR A 57 -3.91 38.60 17.15
CA THR A 57 -4.76 38.85 15.96
C THR A 57 -4.45 37.92 14.79
N SER A 58 -3.29 37.26 14.78
CA SER A 58 -2.97 36.24 13.77
C SER A 58 -2.00 35.19 14.29
N LEU A 59 -2.35 33.92 14.08
CA LEU A 59 -1.52 32.78 14.44
C LEU A 59 -1.36 31.92 13.19
N ASN A 60 -0.14 31.73 12.72
CA ASN A 60 0.15 30.83 11.62
C ASN A 60 1.13 29.76 12.10
N ILE A 61 0.67 28.52 12.20
CA ILE A 61 1.49 27.38 12.58
C ILE A 61 1.54 26.42 11.40
N ASN A 62 2.74 26.07 10.95
CA ASN A 62 2.88 25.08 9.89
C ASN A 62 4.02 24.10 10.13
N ASN A 63 3.91 22.91 9.53
CA ASN A 63 4.97 21.89 9.51
C ASN A 63 5.57 21.59 10.89
N SER A 64 4.75 21.67 11.94
CA SER A 64 5.21 21.60 13.33
C SER A 64 4.62 20.38 14.05
N ASN A 65 5.33 19.89 15.07
CA ASN A 65 4.97 18.70 15.82
C ASN A 65 4.61 19.05 17.26
N PHE A 66 3.47 18.56 17.72
CA PHE A 66 2.98 18.64 19.10
C PHE A 66 2.76 17.21 19.60
N ILE A 67 3.70 16.72 20.42
CA ILE A 67 3.75 15.32 20.83
C ILE A 67 3.80 15.21 22.34
N ASN A 68 2.89 14.44 22.93
CA ASN A 68 2.84 14.17 24.37
C ASN A 68 2.83 15.44 25.25
N ASN A 69 2.27 16.55 24.76
CA ASN A 69 2.16 17.74 25.57
C ASN A 69 0.90 17.64 26.44
N SER A 70 1.00 18.06 27.69
CA SER A 70 -0.10 17.94 28.64
C SER A 70 -0.37 19.28 29.31
N VAL A 71 -1.63 19.53 29.62
CA VAL A 71 -2.10 20.76 30.24
C VAL A 71 -3.13 20.41 31.30
N ASN A 72 -2.95 20.93 32.52
CA ASN A 72 -4.01 20.94 33.52
C ASN A 72 -4.95 22.14 33.30
N GLY A 73 -5.78 22.07 32.27
CA GLY A 73 -6.59 23.16 31.72
C GLY A 73 -7.17 22.77 30.36
N THR A 74 -7.30 23.72 29.43
CA THR A 74 -7.80 23.48 28.06
C THR A 74 -6.69 23.52 27.01
N GLY A 75 -6.86 22.81 25.89
CA GLY A 75 -5.98 22.93 24.72
C GLY A 75 -4.63 22.27 24.91
N GLY A 76 -4.57 20.94 25.06
CA GLY A 76 -3.38 20.22 25.52
C GLY A 76 -2.09 20.50 24.75
N ALA A 77 -2.19 20.92 23.49
CA ALA A 77 -1.09 21.53 22.75
C ALA A 77 -1.27 23.06 22.58
N ILE A 78 -2.45 23.49 22.11
CA ILE A 78 -2.68 24.88 21.71
C ILE A 78 -4.02 25.37 22.26
N TYR A 79 -3.99 26.53 22.88
CA TYR A 79 -5.15 27.33 23.21
C TYR A 79 -5.12 28.61 22.37
N ILE A 80 -6.24 28.94 21.73
CA ILE A 80 -6.39 30.13 20.87
C ILE A 80 -7.55 30.95 21.38
N SER A 81 -7.30 32.20 21.77
CA SER A 81 -8.32 33.19 22.12
C SER A 81 -7.96 34.57 21.56
N GLY A 82 -8.28 34.82 20.30
CA GLY A 82 -7.96 36.08 19.61
C GLY A 82 -9.20 36.88 19.24
N ASN A 83 -9.21 38.20 19.47
CA ASN A 83 -10.30 39.06 19.03
C ASN A 83 -10.33 39.17 17.49
N ASN A 84 -11.29 38.52 16.84
CA ASN A 84 -11.58 38.64 15.40
C ASN A 84 -10.36 38.44 14.48
N GLY A 85 -9.43 37.59 14.89
CA GLY A 85 -8.21 37.29 14.15
C GLY A 85 -8.39 36.21 13.07
N THR A 86 -7.36 36.02 12.25
CA THR A 86 -7.26 34.86 11.35
C THR A 86 -6.16 33.92 11.84
N HIS A 87 -6.55 32.69 12.20
CA HIS A 87 -5.64 31.69 12.73
C HIS A 87 -5.62 30.46 11.81
N ASN A 88 -4.43 30.08 11.36
CA ASN A 88 -4.22 28.99 10.43
C ASN A 88 -3.20 27.99 11.00
N ILE A 89 -3.61 26.73 11.07
CA ILE A 89 -2.75 25.61 11.45
C ILE A 89 -2.72 24.64 10.29
N ASP A 90 -1.55 24.39 9.70
CA ASP A 90 -1.43 23.63 8.46
C ASP A 90 -0.31 22.59 8.55
N SER A 91 -0.51 21.39 8.00
CA SER A 91 0.57 20.41 7.87
C SER A 91 1.25 20.03 9.20
N CYS A 92 0.49 20.03 10.31
CA CYS A 92 1.00 19.79 11.65
C CYS A 92 0.66 18.38 12.17
N ASN A 93 1.41 17.93 13.18
CA ASN A 93 1.21 16.64 13.83
C ASN A 93 0.81 16.84 15.30
N PHE A 94 -0.37 16.37 15.69
CA PHE A 94 -0.88 16.39 17.06
C PHE A 94 -1.05 14.96 17.57
N VAL A 95 -0.13 14.50 18.40
CA VAL A 95 -0.10 13.12 18.88
C VAL A 95 -0.04 13.07 20.40
N ASN A 96 -0.93 12.31 21.02
CA ASN A 96 -0.91 12.04 22.47
C ASN A 96 -0.91 13.30 23.35
N ASN A 97 -1.45 14.42 22.86
CA ASN A 97 -1.57 15.60 23.71
C ASN A 97 -2.80 15.44 24.62
N SER A 98 -2.73 16.00 25.84
CA SER A 98 -3.81 15.88 26.80
C SER A 98 -4.17 17.18 27.50
N ALA A 99 -5.45 17.32 27.82
CA ALA A 99 -6.02 18.45 28.56
C ALA A 99 -6.97 17.95 29.66
N THR A 100 -7.13 18.67 30.77
CA THR A 100 -8.11 18.27 31.81
C THR A 100 -9.49 18.87 31.62
N ASN A 101 -9.65 19.97 30.87
CA ASN A 101 -10.93 20.69 30.76
C ASN A 101 -11.53 20.73 29.34
N GLY A 102 -10.82 20.21 28.34
CA GLY A 102 -11.32 20.10 26.96
C GLY A 102 -10.28 20.42 25.89
N GLY A 103 -10.50 19.90 24.68
CA GLY A 103 -9.60 20.11 23.55
C GLY A 103 -8.23 19.48 23.79
N GLY A 104 -8.16 18.16 23.82
CA GLY A 104 -6.93 17.41 24.14
C GLY A 104 -5.72 17.81 23.30
N ALA A 105 -5.93 18.28 22.06
CA ALA A 105 -4.90 18.96 21.29
C ALA A 105 -5.15 20.47 21.20
N ILE A 106 -6.32 20.88 20.70
CA ILE A 106 -6.61 22.29 20.40
C ILE A 106 -7.89 22.72 21.08
N TYR A 107 -7.84 23.88 21.71
CA TYR A 107 -9.01 24.58 22.22
C TYR A 107 -9.11 25.97 21.57
N ASN A 108 -10.22 26.22 20.88
CA ASN A 108 -10.48 27.44 20.13
C ASN A 108 -11.60 28.25 20.79
N TYR A 109 -11.28 29.41 21.34
CA TYR A 109 -12.18 30.21 22.16
C TYR A 109 -12.41 31.60 21.55
N TYR A 110 -13.68 31.98 21.33
CA TYR A 110 -14.07 33.31 20.84
C TYR A 110 -13.39 33.77 19.54
N THR A 111 -13.00 32.83 18.66
CA THR A 111 -12.31 33.17 17.42
C THR A 111 -12.60 32.21 16.28
N ASN A 112 -12.22 32.63 15.07
CA ASN A 112 -12.32 31.84 13.85
C ASN A 112 -10.96 31.27 13.45
N SER A 113 -10.89 29.96 13.32
CA SER A 113 -9.65 29.25 13.00
C SER A 113 -9.84 28.25 11.85
N THR A 114 -8.76 28.00 11.12
CA THR A 114 -8.69 26.87 10.21
C THR A 114 -7.55 25.95 10.60
N VAL A 115 -7.83 24.66 10.57
CA VAL A 115 -6.81 23.62 10.69
C VAL A 115 -6.88 22.83 9.40
N LYS A 116 -5.76 22.57 8.71
CA LYS A 116 -5.72 21.81 7.45
C LYS A 116 -4.53 20.86 7.38
N TYR A 117 -4.66 19.80 6.57
CA TYR A 117 -3.59 18.84 6.26
C TYR A 117 -2.82 18.33 7.49
N SER A 118 -3.49 18.16 8.62
CA SER A 118 -2.85 17.84 9.89
C SER A 118 -3.23 16.45 10.37
N LEU A 119 -2.33 15.82 11.11
CA LEU A 119 -2.56 14.53 11.75
C LEU A 119 -3.03 14.75 13.19
N PHE A 120 -4.12 14.09 13.59
CA PHE A 120 -4.57 14.03 14.98
C PHE A 120 -4.68 12.59 15.42
N TYR A 121 -3.89 12.19 16.41
CA TYR A 121 -3.94 10.83 16.92
C TYR A 121 -3.85 10.80 18.44
N ASN A 122 -4.81 10.11 19.06
CA ASN A 122 -4.83 9.80 20.49
C ASN A 122 -4.65 11.04 21.39
N ASN A 123 -5.20 12.19 20.99
CA ASN A 123 -5.26 13.35 21.87
C ASN A 123 -6.48 13.21 22.78
N THR A 124 -6.39 13.58 24.04
CA THR A 124 -7.48 13.30 25.00
C THR A 124 -7.75 14.47 25.91
N ASP A 125 -9.02 14.71 26.21
CA ASP A 125 -9.39 15.46 27.40
C ASP A 125 -9.61 14.51 28.60
N ASN A 126 -10.00 15.01 29.77
CA ASN A 126 -10.37 14.21 30.95
C ASN A 126 -11.49 13.20 30.70
N LEU A 127 -12.28 13.38 29.63
CA LEU A 127 -13.34 12.47 29.23
C LEU A 127 -12.83 11.44 28.22
N ASN A 128 -11.54 11.47 27.86
CA ASN A 128 -10.89 10.66 26.81
C ASN A 128 -11.56 10.78 25.44
N ARG A 129 -12.20 11.91 25.16
CA ARG A 129 -13.11 12.02 24.02
C ARG A 129 -12.66 13.05 23.00
N THR A 130 -12.13 14.21 23.39
CA THR A 130 -12.07 15.35 22.45
C THR A 130 -10.65 15.72 21.99
N PHE A 131 -10.39 15.71 20.67
CA PHE A 131 -9.17 16.24 20.07
C PHE A 131 -9.21 17.76 19.97
N ILE A 132 -10.30 18.29 19.41
CA ILE A 132 -10.49 19.71 19.18
C ILE A 132 -11.81 20.16 19.77
N ASN A 133 -11.75 21.20 20.60
CA ASN A 133 -12.92 21.86 21.15
C ASN A 133 -12.98 23.31 20.65
N THR A 134 -14.17 23.74 20.26
CA THR A 134 -14.45 25.13 19.90
C THR A 134 -15.56 25.67 20.80
N GLU A 135 -15.37 26.86 21.33
CA GLU A 135 -16.35 27.56 22.16
C GLU A 135 -16.46 29.02 21.71
N ASN A 136 -17.69 29.49 21.52
CA ASN A 136 -18.03 30.87 21.12
C ASN A 136 -17.30 31.38 19.87
N GLY A 137 -16.91 30.48 18.97
CA GLY A 137 -16.22 30.77 17.72
C GLY A 137 -16.48 29.70 16.66
N SER A 138 -15.67 29.67 15.61
CA SER A 138 -15.76 28.66 14.54
C SER A 138 -14.40 28.07 14.21
N LEU A 139 -14.33 26.75 14.08
CA LEU A 139 -13.13 26.08 13.60
C LEU A 139 -13.51 25.09 12.49
N ILE A 140 -12.84 25.22 11.34
CA ILE A 140 -12.93 24.26 10.24
C ILE A 140 -11.66 23.41 10.24
N ALA A 141 -11.80 22.11 10.49
CA ALA A 141 -10.71 21.16 10.60
C ALA A 141 -10.72 20.17 9.41
N ASP A 142 -10.55 20.66 8.19
CA ASP A 142 -10.62 19.85 6.98
C ASP A 142 -9.28 19.25 6.54
N TYR A 143 -9.33 18.30 5.61
CA TYR A 143 -8.18 17.60 5.04
C TYR A 143 -7.31 16.90 6.10
N LYS A 144 -7.95 16.24 7.07
CA LYS A 144 -7.28 15.61 8.22
C LYS A 144 -6.88 14.16 7.95
N TRP A 145 -5.93 13.67 8.74
CA TRP A 145 -5.67 12.24 8.92
C TRP A 145 -5.70 11.89 10.40
N PHE A 146 -6.35 10.78 10.77
CA PHE A 146 -6.53 10.39 12.18
C PHE A 146 -5.61 9.25 12.62
N GLY A 147 -4.61 8.91 11.81
CA GLY A 147 -3.84 7.67 11.95
C GLY A 147 -4.61 6.42 11.51
N GLN A 148 -5.93 6.54 11.35
CA GLN A 148 -6.86 5.48 10.94
C GLN A 148 -8.06 6.05 10.16
N ASN A 149 -8.80 5.16 9.49
CA ASN A 149 -9.97 5.53 8.69
C ASN A 149 -11.21 5.85 9.54
N ASP A 150 -11.33 5.20 10.70
CA ASP A 150 -12.52 5.31 11.53
C ASP A 150 -12.48 6.62 12.31
N ILE A 151 -13.52 7.43 12.14
CA ILE A 151 -13.73 8.66 12.90
C ILE A 151 -14.66 8.38 14.07
N ASN A 152 -14.27 8.87 15.23
CA ASN A 152 -15.21 9.06 16.33
C ASN A 152 -15.68 10.54 16.33
N PRO A 153 -16.98 10.82 16.14
CA PRO A 153 -17.53 12.19 16.22
C PRO A 153 -17.18 12.90 17.53
N ASP A 154 -17.05 12.16 18.63
CA ASP A 154 -16.72 12.70 19.95
C ASP A 154 -15.33 13.36 20.01
N TRP A 155 -14.46 13.09 19.02
CA TRP A 155 -13.18 13.77 18.86
C TRP A 155 -13.31 15.28 18.63
N PHE A 156 -14.51 15.77 18.33
CA PHE A 156 -14.76 17.16 17.98
C PHE A 156 -15.95 17.72 18.76
N THR A 157 -15.75 18.88 19.39
CA THR A 157 -16.85 19.66 20.00
C THR A 157 -16.97 20.99 19.26
N ASN A 158 -18.19 21.30 18.77
CA ASN A 158 -18.53 22.51 18.00
C ASN A 158 -17.53 22.85 16.87
N THR A 159 -16.93 21.82 16.28
CA THR A 159 -15.87 21.95 15.27
C THR A 159 -16.36 21.31 13.99
N THR A 160 -16.22 22.02 12.87
CA THR A 160 -16.65 21.53 11.56
C THR A 160 -15.57 20.67 10.93
N VAL A 161 -15.92 19.43 10.58
CA VAL A 161 -15.03 18.47 9.90
C VAL A 161 -15.77 17.85 8.72
N ASN A 162 -15.47 18.33 7.51
CA ASN A 162 -16.13 17.89 6.28
C ASN A 162 -15.26 16.92 5.47
N LYS A 163 -13.94 17.16 5.46
CA LYS A 163 -12.98 16.42 4.62
C LYS A 163 -11.91 15.76 5.46
N TRP A 164 -11.70 14.47 5.25
CA TRP A 164 -10.58 13.72 5.83
C TRP A 164 -10.10 12.65 4.84
N PHE A 165 -8.84 12.28 4.97
CA PHE A 165 -8.24 11.24 4.15
C PHE A 165 -8.61 9.86 4.67
N VAL A 166 -8.87 8.95 3.74
CA VAL A 166 -9.20 7.54 3.94
C VAL A 166 -8.25 6.73 3.07
N ILE A 167 -7.65 5.70 3.66
CA ILE A 167 -6.78 4.76 2.95
C ILE A 167 -7.52 3.45 2.69
N THR A 168 -7.34 2.86 1.52
CA THR A 168 -7.93 1.57 1.18
C THR A 168 -6.92 0.65 0.52
N LEU A 169 -7.11 -0.65 0.73
CA LEU A 169 -6.36 -1.70 0.07
C LEU A 169 -7.34 -2.68 -0.56
N SER A 170 -7.22 -2.86 -1.87
CA SER A 170 -8.02 -3.84 -2.61
C SER A 170 -7.14 -4.65 -3.55
N THR A 171 -7.67 -5.78 -4.02
CA THR A 171 -7.02 -6.57 -5.06
C THR A 171 -7.69 -6.24 -6.40
N ILE A 172 -6.91 -6.18 -7.47
CA ILE A 172 -7.46 -6.02 -8.82
C ILE A 172 -8.17 -7.32 -9.25
N LYS A 173 -7.63 -8.47 -8.83
CA LYS A 173 -8.24 -9.80 -9.03
C LYS A 173 -8.14 -10.62 -7.76
N ASN A 174 -9.27 -11.10 -7.26
CA ASN A 174 -9.31 -11.94 -6.06
C ASN A 174 -8.83 -13.38 -6.27
N LYS A 175 -8.61 -13.80 -7.52
CA LYS A 175 -8.01 -15.10 -7.88
C LYS A 175 -6.94 -14.92 -8.95
N ILE A 176 -5.79 -15.55 -8.75
CA ILE A 176 -4.69 -15.58 -9.72
C ILE A 176 -4.09 -16.98 -9.81
N ASP A 177 -3.43 -17.29 -10.93
CA ASP A 177 -2.71 -18.55 -11.09
C ASP A 177 -1.35 -18.48 -10.39
N PHE A 178 -0.89 -19.62 -9.83
CA PHE A 178 0.44 -19.73 -9.25
C PHE A 178 1.56 -19.28 -10.21
N GLY A 179 2.50 -18.47 -9.71
CA GLY A 179 3.61 -17.91 -10.48
C GLY A 179 3.25 -16.69 -11.33
N TYR A 180 1.99 -16.23 -11.30
CA TYR A 180 1.59 -14.95 -11.86
C TYR A 180 1.64 -13.84 -10.80
N GLU A 181 1.67 -12.61 -11.29
CA GLU A 181 1.70 -11.39 -10.48
C GLU A 181 0.33 -11.12 -9.87
N ALA A 182 0.28 -11.01 -8.54
CA ALA A 182 -0.84 -10.44 -7.80
C ALA A 182 -0.69 -8.92 -7.78
N LEU A 183 -1.75 -8.21 -8.15
CA LEU A 183 -1.79 -6.75 -8.14
C LEU A 183 -2.75 -6.25 -7.07
N PHE A 184 -2.25 -5.37 -6.20
CA PHE A 184 -3.02 -4.75 -5.13
C PHE A 184 -3.06 -3.24 -5.35
N LYS A 185 -4.23 -2.64 -5.17
CA LYS A 185 -4.41 -1.20 -5.27
C LYS A 185 -4.47 -0.62 -3.87
N TYR A 186 -3.44 0.12 -3.49
CA TYR A 186 -3.44 0.98 -2.34
C TYR A 186 -3.89 2.38 -2.78
N THR A 187 -4.91 2.95 -2.13
CA THR A 187 -5.32 4.32 -2.42
C THR A 187 -5.46 5.13 -1.14
N ILE A 188 -5.14 6.42 -1.25
CA ILE A 188 -5.46 7.46 -0.27
C ILE A 188 -6.28 8.52 -0.99
N LYS A 189 -7.47 8.79 -0.47
CA LYS A 189 -8.47 9.70 -1.05
C LYS A 189 -9.21 10.41 0.07
N LEU A 190 -9.96 11.45 -0.26
CA LEU A 190 -10.90 12.01 0.69
C LEU A 190 -12.06 11.05 0.94
N ASN A 191 -12.75 11.27 2.06
CA ASN A 191 -13.93 10.53 2.51
C ASN A 191 -15.10 10.50 1.51
N ASP A 192 -15.15 11.43 0.57
CA ASP A 192 -16.11 11.47 -0.53
C ASP A 192 -15.59 10.81 -1.83
N GLY A 193 -14.40 10.21 -1.79
CA GLY A 193 -13.74 9.56 -2.92
C GLY A 193 -12.96 10.48 -3.87
N THR A 194 -12.99 11.80 -3.64
CA THR A 194 -12.20 12.78 -4.40
C THR A 194 -10.72 12.77 -3.97
N THR A 195 -9.88 13.51 -4.69
CA THR A 195 -8.44 13.63 -4.42
C THR A 195 -8.10 15.05 -4.04
N ASP A 196 -7.11 15.21 -3.17
CA ASP A 196 -6.56 16.51 -2.76
C ASP A 196 -5.04 16.38 -2.54
N ASN A 197 -4.37 17.44 -2.12
CA ASN A 197 -2.94 17.54 -1.92
C ASN A 197 -2.46 16.76 -0.68
N VAL A 198 -2.46 15.42 -0.78
CA VAL A 198 -2.07 14.50 0.29
C VAL A 198 -0.63 14.72 0.78
N ILE A 199 0.27 15.25 -0.05
CA ILE A 199 1.69 15.42 0.35
C ILE A 199 1.88 16.49 1.43
N LYS A 200 0.87 17.34 1.67
CA LYS A 200 0.83 18.27 2.80
C LYS A 200 0.60 17.59 4.15
N LEU A 201 0.05 16.36 4.18
CA LEU A 201 -0.02 15.62 5.44
C LEU A 201 1.39 15.34 5.98
N PRO A 202 1.57 15.30 7.31
CA PRO A 202 2.77 14.76 7.94
C PRO A 202 3.14 13.40 7.33
N TYR A 203 4.44 13.13 7.16
CA TYR A 203 4.91 11.89 6.55
C TYR A 203 4.51 10.66 7.37
N PHE A 204 3.96 9.64 6.70
CA PHE A 204 3.77 8.30 7.25
C PHE A 204 3.99 7.27 6.14
N ASN A 205 4.29 6.03 6.53
CA ASN A 205 4.60 4.95 5.60
C ASN A 205 3.80 3.68 5.90
N TYR A 206 3.88 2.75 4.96
CA TYR A 206 3.58 1.34 5.21
C TYR A 206 4.70 0.46 4.65
N ILE A 207 4.80 -0.76 5.16
CA ILE A 207 5.74 -1.77 4.66
C ILE A 207 4.96 -2.80 3.84
N ALA A 208 5.34 -2.98 2.58
CA ALA A 208 4.83 -4.06 1.73
C ALA A 208 5.99 -4.91 1.21
N PHE A 209 5.89 -6.23 1.38
CA PHE A 209 6.90 -7.19 0.89
C PHE A 209 8.33 -6.86 1.33
N GLY A 210 8.49 -6.40 2.58
CA GLY A 210 9.79 -6.06 3.18
C GLY A 210 10.35 -4.69 2.76
N LYS A 211 9.58 -3.86 2.03
CA LYS A 211 10.02 -2.52 1.60
C LYS A 211 9.08 -1.43 2.12
N PRO A 212 9.62 -0.31 2.63
CA PRO A 212 8.82 0.84 3.04
C PRO A 212 8.34 1.63 1.83
N TYR A 213 7.15 2.20 1.94
CA TYR A 213 6.51 3.01 0.92
C TYR A 213 5.82 4.22 1.55
N ASP A 214 5.98 5.42 0.96
CA ASP A 214 5.20 6.60 1.36
C ASP A 214 3.70 6.33 1.20
N ALA A 215 2.98 6.38 2.32
CA ALA A 215 1.56 6.09 2.41
C ALA A 215 0.68 7.25 1.90
N ARG A 216 1.27 8.43 1.67
CA ARG A 216 0.60 9.58 1.06
C ARG A 216 0.48 9.45 -0.47
N VAL A 217 0.95 8.33 -1.03
CA VAL A 217 0.95 8.07 -2.47
C VAL A 217 0.14 6.81 -2.79
N SER A 218 -0.98 7.01 -3.49
CA SER A 218 -1.76 5.92 -4.10
C SER A 218 -0.90 5.15 -5.10
N ARG A 219 -0.93 3.81 -5.05
CA ARG A 219 -0.09 2.97 -5.92
C ARG A 219 -0.67 1.59 -6.19
N THR A 220 -0.18 0.97 -7.26
CA THR A 220 -0.35 -0.46 -7.49
C THR A 220 0.88 -1.20 -6.99
N LEU A 221 0.66 -2.10 -6.05
CA LEU A 221 1.67 -3.03 -5.53
C LEU A 221 1.60 -4.34 -6.30
N SER A 222 2.75 -4.96 -6.50
CA SER A 222 2.89 -6.25 -7.18
C SER A 222 3.59 -7.27 -6.28
N HIS A 223 3.14 -8.52 -6.36
CA HIS A 223 3.81 -9.64 -5.70
C HIS A 223 3.58 -10.98 -6.42
N ILE A 224 4.62 -11.80 -6.52
CA ILE A 224 4.52 -13.18 -6.99
C ILE A 224 4.64 -14.12 -5.80
N TYR A 225 3.58 -14.87 -5.52
CA TYR A 225 3.57 -15.81 -4.41
C TYR A 225 4.38 -17.08 -4.71
N SER A 226 5.17 -17.52 -3.74
CA SER A 226 5.99 -18.75 -3.81
C SER A 226 5.21 -20.04 -3.56
N THR A 227 3.96 -19.93 -3.10
CA THR A 227 3.04 -21.06 -2.91
C THR A 227 1.61 -20.70 -3.31
N SER A 228 0.82 -21.70 -3.68
CA SER A 228 -0.63 -21.56 -3.90
C SER A 228 -1.41 -21.55 -2.58
N GLY A 229 -2.74 -21.40 -2.68
CA GLY A 229 -3.68 -21.34 -1.56
C GLY A 229 -4.23 -19.92 -1.31
N ASN A 230 -5.05 -19.79 -0.26
CA ASN A 230 -5.52 -18.49 0.19
C ASN A 230 -4.38 -17.73 0.86
N LYS A 231 -4.22 -16.46 0.48
CA LYS A 231 -3.21 -15.54 0.97
C LYS A 231 -3.89 -14.27 1.45
N THR A 232 -3.29 -13.62 2.44
CA THR A 232 -3.71 -12.32 2.93
C THR A 232 -2.52 -11.38 2.87
N LEU A 233 -2.70 -10.24 2.21
CA LEU A 233 -1.77 -9.12 2.32
C LEU A 233 -2.25 -8.23 3.46
N ASN A 234 -1.38 -8.04 4.45
CA ASN A 234 -1.56 -7.11 5.56
C ASN A 234 -0.63 -5.92 5.32
N LEU A 235 -1.16 -4.70 5.39
CA LEU A 235 -0.37 -3.47 5.36
C LEU A 235 -0.74 -2.62 6.57
N ASN A 236 0.24 -2.29 7.41
CA ASN A 236 0.09 -1.29 8.46
C ASN A 236 0.53 0.06 7.90
N ALA A 237 -0.41 0.98 7.74
CA ALA A 237 -0.14 2.36 7.37
C ALA A 237 -0.48 3.23 8.58
N ASP A 238 0.56 3.77 9.22
CA ASP A 238 0.45 4.40 10.54
C ASP A 238 -0.23 3.48 11.58
N LYS A 239 -1.47 3.78 12.01
CA LYS A 239 -2.23 3.00 13.01
C LYS A 239 -3.32 2.14 12.37
N GLN A 240 -3.52 2.26 11.06
CA GLN A 240 -4.49 1.47 10.32
C GLN A 240 -3.86 0.16 9.80
N LEU A 241 -4.41 -0.97 10.24
CA LEU A 241 -4.17 -2.25 9.59
C LEU A 241 -5.17 -2.43 8.43
N LEU A 242 -4.65 -2.52 7.21
CA LEU A 242 -5.39 -2.88 6.01
C LEU A 242 -5.15 -4.35 5.68
N LYS A 243 -6.21 -5.06 5.32
CA LYS A 243 -6.15 -6.48 4.94
C LYS A 243 -6.87 -6.71 3.63
N VAL A 244 -6.26 -7.48 2.75
CA VAL A 244 -6.90 -7.96 1.52
C VAL A 244 -6.58 -9.42 1.28
N ASN A 245 -7.61 -10.20 0.96
CA ASN A 245 -7.50 -11.62 0.68
C ASN A 245 -7.39 -11.87 -0.83
N ILE A 246 -6.58 -12.85 -1.22
CA ILE A 246 -6.43 -13.33 -2.58
C ILE A 246 -6.25 -14.85 -2.59
N THR A 247 -6.84 -15.53 -3.56
CA THR A 247 -6.62 -16.97 -3.76
C THR A 247 -5.62 -17.19 -4.89
N VAL A 248 -4.51 -17.84 -4.58
CA VAL A 248 -3.52 -18.28 -5.57
C VAL A 248 -3.86 -19.72 -5.97
N LEU A 249 -4.39 -19.89 -7.17
CA LEU A 249 -4.83 -21.18 -7.70
C LEU A 249 -3.63 -22.08 -7.99
N SER A 250 -3.68 -23.30 -7.46
CA SER A 250 -2.79 -24.37 -7.89
C SER A 250 -3.16 -24.76 -9.32
N VAL A 251 -2.39 -24.34 -10.32
CA VAL A 251 -2.64 -24.70 -11.71
C VAL A 251 -1.52 -25.60 -12.21
N SER A 252 -1.81 -26.65 -12.96
CA SER A 252 -0.76 -27.42 -13.63
C SER A 252 -0.24 -26.68 -14.86
N ARG A 253 1.00 -26.18 -14.81
CA ARG A 253 1.64 -25.50 -15.95
C ARG A 253 2.65 -26.42 -16.61
N ILE A 254 2.14 -27.40 -17.35
CA ILE A 254 2.98 -28.23 -18.20
C ILE A 254 3.24 -27.47 -19.51
N LEU A 255 4.51 -27.18 -19.79
CA LEU A 255 4.95 -26.55 -21.04
C LEU A 255 5.89 -27.49 -21.79
N LYS A 256 5.86 -27.41 -23.13
CA LYS A 256 6.86 -28.05 -23.99
C LYS A 256 8.14 -27.21 -23.94
N GLN A 257 9.26 -27.81 -23.54
CA GLN A 257 10.57 -27.18 -23.45
C GLN A 257 11.59 -28.02 -24.22
N VAL A 258 12.35 -27.38 -25.10
CA VAL A 258 13.44 -27.95 -25.90
C VAL A 258 13.02 -28.97 -26.96
N THR A 259 13.42 -28.70 -28.21
CA THR A 259 13.42 -29.67 -29.32
C THR A 259 14.87 -29.90 -29.72
N THR A 260 15.41 -31.10 -29.52
CA THR A 260 16.71 -31.46 -30.14
C THR A 260 16.42 -32.25 -31.40
N GLU A 261 16.98 -31.81 -32.53
CA GLU A 261 16.93 -32.51 -33.81
C GLU A 261 18.30 -33.08 -34.16
N THR A 262 18.34 -34.33 -34.58
CA THR A 262 19.53 -34.92 -35.23
C THR A 262 19.11 -35.44 -36.59
N ILE A 263 19.71 -34.91 -37.65
CA ILE A 263 19.43 -35.26 -39.05
C ILE A 263 20.49 -36.24 -39.53
N SER A 264 20.08 -37.30 -40.21
CA SER A 264 20.98 -38.24 -40.89
C SER A 264 20.44 -38.55 -42.28
N VAL A 265 21.34 -38.68 -43.26
CA VAL A 265 21.02 -39.00 -44.65
C VAL A 265 21.66 -40.34 -44.97
N ASN A 266 20.89 -41.30 -45.49
CA ASN A 266 21.45 -42.58 -45.92
C ASN A 266 21.96 -42.52 -47.37
N ASN A 267 22.66 -43.57 -47.82
CA ASN A 267 23.30 -43.66 -49.15
C ASN A 267 22.32 -43.59 -50.35
N ILE A 268 21.00 -43.52 -50.11
CA ILE A 268 19.95 -43.44 -51.13
C ILE A 268 19.21 -42.08 -51.03
N GLY A 269 19.77 -41.10 -50.31
CA GLY A 269 19.24 -39.73 -50.22
C GLY A 269 17.99 -39.57 -49.35
N ILE A 270 17.66 -40.58 -48.52
CA ILE A 270 16.53 -40.51 -47.57
C ILE A 270 17.00 -39.80 -46.31
N LYS A 271 16.37 -38.66 -46.00
CA LYS A 271 16.57 -37.94 -44.74
C LYS A 271 15.74 -38.57 -43.62
N THR A 272 16.39 -38.86 -42.50
CA THR A 272 15.74 -39.23 -41.24
C THR A 272 16.14 -38.27 -40.14
N SER A 273 15.17 -37.86 -39.31
CA SER A 273 15.40 -36.98 -38.17
C SER A 273 14.95 -37.65 -36.88
N LYS A 274 15.70 -37.45 -35.80
CA LYS A 274 15.29 -37.80 -34.43
C LYS A 274 14.96 -36.50 -33.69
N LEU A 275 13.72 -36.34 -33.27
CA LEU A 275 13.22 -35.19 -32.51
C LEU A 275 12.98 -35.60 -31.05
N ARG A 276 13.39 -34.79 -30.08
CA ARG A 276 12.99 -34.96 -28.67
C ARG A 276 12.22 -33.75 -28.20
N TYR A 277 11.00 -33.95 -27.71
CA TYR A 277 10.25 -32.92 -26.98
C TYR A 277 10.28 -33.24 -25.49
N THR A 278 10.67 -32.28 -24.67
CA THR A 278 10.59 -32.39 -23.22
C THR A 278 9.42 -31.53 -22.71
N PHE A 279 8.81 -31.95 -21.61
CA PHE A 279 7.74 -31.25 -20.94
C PHE A 279 8.09 -31.11 -19.46
N LYS A 280 7.93 -29.92 -18.90
CA LYS A 280 8.16 -29.65 -17.49
C LYS A 280 6.89 -29.07 -16.88
N ASN A 281 6.51 -29.57 -15.71
CA ASN A 281 5.52 -28.90 -14.89
C ASN A 281 6.24 -27.85 -14.04
N PHE A 282 5.80 -26.61 -14.08
CA PHE A 282 6.41 -25.52 -13.32
C PHE A 282 5.71 -25.28 -11.97
N CYS A 283 4.90 -26.24 -11.52
CA CYS A 283 4.04 -26.09 -10.36
C CYS A 283 4.23 -27.24 -9.36
N ASN A 284 3.93 -26.97 -8.09
CA ASN A 284 4.18 -27.91 -6.98
C ASN A 284 3.14 -29.04 -6.90
N ILE A 285 2.02 -28.92 -7.63
CA ILE A 285 1.01 -29.97 -7.74
C ILE A 285 1.22 -30.81 -8.99
N LYS A 286 0.93 -32.11 -8.91
CA LYS A 286 0.92 -32.99 -10.09
C LYS A 286 -0.11 -32.50 -11.10
N GLY A 287 0.30 -32.44 -12.35
CA GLY A 287 -0.48 -31.84 -13.41
C GLY A 287 -0.76 -32.76 -14.59
N SER A 288 -1.79 -32.43 -15.36
CA SER A 288 -2.06 -33.08 -16.64
C SER A 288 -2.35 -32.06 -17.73
N LYS A 289 -1.83 -32.26 -18.94
CA LYS A 289 -2.10 -31.38 -20.09
C LYS A 289 -1.99 -32.13 -21.41
N ALA A 290 -2.90 -31.83 -22.32
CA ALA A 290 -2.89 -32.34 -23.68
C ALA A 290 -2.08 -31.45 -24.63
N PHE A 291 -1.38 -32.06 -25.58
CA PHE A 291 -0.70 -31.40 -26.68
C PHE A 291 -1.04 -32.11 -27.99
N THR A 292 -1.08 -31.34 -29.07
CA THR A 292 -1.30 -31.86 -30.42
C THR A 292 -0.09 -31.56 -31.28
N VAL A 293 0.47 -32.59 -31.92
CA VAL A 293 1.56 -32.47 -32.89
C VAL A 293 1.03 -32.87 -34.25
N LYS A 294 1.11 -31.95 -35.21
CA LYS A 294 0.78 -32.22 -36.61
C LYS A 294 2.03 -32.69 -37.35
N ILE A 295 1.99 -33.90 -37.90
CA ILE A 295 3.04 -34.45 -38.75
C ILE A 295 2.70 -34.09 -40.20
N ASN A 296 3.61 -33.38 -40.85
CA ASN A 296 3.45 -32.97 -42.24
C ASN A 296 3.40 -34.21 -43.16
N LYS A 297 2.53 -34.22 -44.18
CA LYS A 297 2.34 -35.32 -45.14
C LYS A 297 3.64 -35.75 -45.87
N LYS A 298 4.65 -34.87 -45.91
CA LYS A 298 5.99 -35.16 -46.46
C LYS A 298 6.81 -36.14 -45.60
N PHE A 299 6.37 -36.42 -44.36
CA PHE A 299 7.09 -37.25 -43.41
C PHE A 299 6.19 -38.36 -42.85
N ILE A 300 6.81 -39.50 -42.58
CA ILE A 300 6.22 -40.61 -41.84
C ILE A 300 6.91 -40.75 -40.50
N LEU A 301 6.14 -41.11 -39.48
CA LEU A 301 6.66 -41.45 -38.15
C LEU A 301 7.26 -42.86 -38.21
N THR A 302 8.54 -43.00 -37.87
CA THR A 302 9.30 -44.27 -37.92
C THR A 302 9.60 -44.86 -36.55
N GLY A 303 9.46 -44.07 -35.49
CA GLY A 303 9.63 -44.56 -34.12
C GLY A 303 9.11 -43.56 -33.10
N LEU A 304 8.66 -44.08 -31.96
CA LEU A 304 8.14 -43.26 -30.87
C LEU A 304 8.52 -43.92 -29.54
N LYS A 305 9.16 -43.15 -28.65
CA LYS A 305 9.47 -43.56 -27.26
C LYS A 305 9.08 -42.46 -26.29
N THR A 306 8.45 -42.80 -25.17
CA THR A 306 7.97 -41.84 -24.15
C THR A 306 8.49 -42.17 -22.75
N THR A 307 8.52 -41.17 -21.88
CA THR A 307 8.57 -41.38 -20.42
C THR A 307 7.20 -41.82 -19.87
N LYS A 308 7.16 -42.43 -18.68
CA LYS A 308 5.95 -42.94 -18.01
C LYS A 308 4.77 -41.95 -17.95
N ASN A 309 5.05 -40.65 -17.83
CA ASN A 309 4.03 -39.60 -17.72
C ASN A 309 3.41 -39.15 -19.05
N VAL A 310 3.79 -39.74 -20.20
CA VAL A 310 3.24 -39.37 -21.52
C VAL A 310 2.44 -40.53 -22.11
N LEU A 311 1.13 -40.32 -22.22
CA LEU A 311 0.26 -41.15 -23.06
C LEU A 311 0.15 -40.52 -24.44
N TYR A 312 -0.01 -41.33 -25.48
CA TYR A 312 -0.14 -40.82 -26.84
C TYR A 312 -1.13 -41.62 -27.68
N LYS A 313 -1.68 -40.98 -28.71
CA LYS A 313 -2.48 -41.62 -29.76
C LYS A 313 -2.16 -40.99 -31.11
N TYR A 314 -1.77 -41.81 -32.08
CA TYR A 314 -1.43 -41.35 -33.43
C TYR A 314 -2.52 -41.70 -34.43
N TYR A 315 -3.07 -40.67 -35.07
CA TYR A 315 -4.09 -40.76 -36.10
C TYR A 315 -3.42 -40.65 -37.48
N LYS A 316 -2.89 -41.78 -37.97
CA LYS A 316 -2.08 -41.86 -39.20
C LYS A 316 -2.75 -41.22 -40.42
N LYS A 317 -4.05 -41.46 -40.63
CA LYS A 317 -4.82 -40.94 -41.78
C LYS A 317 -4.78 -39.39 -41.89
N ILE A 318 -4.80 -38.70 -40.76
CA ILE A 318 -4.84 -37.23 -40.68
C ILE A 318 -3.51 -36.61 -40.21
N GLY A 319 -2.49 -37.43 -39.95
CA GLY A 319 -1.17 -36.97 -39.53
C GLY A 319 -1.16 -36.29 -38.15
N ILE A 320 -2.07 -36.65 -37.24
CA ILE A 320 -2.16 -36.01 -35.90
C ILE A 320 -1.66 -36.96 -34.81
N LEU A 321 -0.70 -36.50 -34.02
CA LEU A 321 -0.26 -37.16 -32.79
C LEU A 321 -0.79 -36.38 -31.58
N LYS A 322 -1.74 -36.95 -30.85
CA LYS A 322 -2.21 -36.41 -29.57
C LYS A 322 -1.35 -36.95 -28.44
N LEU A 323 -0.87 -36.06 -27.58
CA LEU A 323 -0.07 -36.37 -26.40
C LEU A 323 -0.85 -35.93 -25.16
N ASN A 324 -0.95 -36.79 -24.16
CA ASN A 324 -1.52 -36.47 -22.86
C ASN A 324 -0.44 -36.67 -21.81
N ILE A 325 0.10 -35.56 -21.31
CA ILE A 325 0.99 -35.59 -20.15
C ILE A 325 0.10 -35.76 -18.93
N LYS A 326 0.34 -36.79 -18.11
CA LYS A 326 -0.44 -37.10 -16.92
C LYS A 326 0.41 -37.13 -15.66
N ASN A 327 -0.15 -36.59 -14.58
CA ASN A 327 0.39 -36.64 -13.23
C ASN A 327 1.88 -36.23 -13.16
N LEU A 328 2.28 -35.23 -13.94
CA LEU A 328 3.67 -34.76 -13.97
C LEU A 328 3.93 -33.88 -12.74
N ASP A 329 4.90 -34.28 -11.93
CA ASP A 329 5.39 -33.54 -10.76
C ASP A 329 6.28 -32.35 -11.18
N GLY A 330 6.29 -31.26 -10.42
CA GLY A 330 7.14 -30.08 -10.68
C GLY A 330 8.65 -30.35 -10.63
N SER A 331 9.06 -31.36 -9.88
CA SER A 331 10.46 -31.83 -9.79
C SER A 331 10.90 -32.68 -10.99
N LYS A 332 9.96 -33.09 -11.86
CA LYS A 332 10.20 -34.06 -12.94
C LYS A 332 9.97 -33.45 -14.32
N THR A 333 10.59 -34.08 -15.32
CA THR A 333 10.32 -33.81 -16.73
C THR A 333 9.74 -35.04 -17.42
N ALA A 334 8.75 -34.86 -18.27
CA ALA A 334 8.29 -35.88 -19.20
C ALA A 334 8.93 -35.66 -20.57
N SER A 335 9.15 -36.70 -21.37
CA SER A 335 9.66 -36.53 -22.73
C SER A 335 9.10 -37.53 -23.72
N ILE A 336 9.12 -37.15 -24.99
CA ILE A 336 8.85 -38.00 -26.13
C ILE A 336 9.96 -37.85 -27.17
N LYS A 337 10.44 -38.97 -27.69
CA LYS A 337 11.40 -39.05 -28.80
C LYS A 337 10.65 -39.57 -30.03
N LEU A 338 10.75 -38.86 -31.14
CA LEU A 338 10.15 -39.21 -32.43
C LEU A 338 11.25 -39.48 -33.44
N GLY A 339 11.15 -40.59 -34.18
CA GLY A 339 11.84 -40.78 -35.45
C GLY A 339 10.90 -40.37 -36.58
N VAL A 340 11.39 -39.56 -37.52
CA VAL A 340 10.67 -39.23 -38.75
C VAL A 340 11.53 -39.49 -39.97
N LYS A 341 10.89 -39.93 -41.05
CA LYS A 341 11.52 -40.20 -42.35
C LYS A 341 10.73 -39.50 -43.45
N ARG A 342 11.41 -38.87 -44.40
CA ARG A 342 10.76 -38.25 -45.56
C ARG A 342 10.22 -39.34 -46.50
N THR A 343 9.03 -39.12 -47.08
CA THR A 343 8.34 -40.11 -47.92
C THR A 343 8.85 -40.20 -49.36
N LYS A 344 9.62 -39.22 -49.85
CA LYS A 344 10.22 -39.20 -51.19
C LYS A 344 11.72 -38.90 -51.10
N ASN A 345 12.51 -39.50 -52.00
CA ASN A 345 13.95 -39.22 -52.15
C ASN A 345 14.17 -37.74 -52.48
N VAL A 346 15.20 -37.14 -51.89
CA VAL A 346 15.67 -35.81 -52.31
C VAL A 346 16.59 -36.04 -53.50
N VAL A 347 16.03 -36.02 -54.72
CA VAL A 347 16.85 -35.89 -55.92
C VAL A 347 17.55 -34.53 -55.81
N SER A 348 18.87 -34.55 -56.02
CA SER A 348 19.78 -33.41 -55.94
C SER A 348 19.16 -32.09 -56.40
N GLY A 349 18.93 -31.17 -55.46
CA GLY A 349 18.39 -29.85 -55.77
C GLY A 349 17.97 -29.06 -54.53
N LYS A 350 18.86 -28.16 -54.09
CA LYS A 350 18.70 -27.07 -53.12
C LYS A 350 18.06 -27.40 -51.76
N LEU A 351 18.92 -27.32 -50.74
CA LEU A 351 18.58 -27.17 -49.32
C LEU A 351 17.76 -25.89 -49.10
N LYS A 352 16.47 -25.99 -48.75
CA LYS A 352 15.81 -25.07 -47.82
C LYS A 352 14.75 -25.81 -46.99
N ASP A 353 14.79 -25.44 -45.71
CA ASP A 353 13.93 -25.71 -44.54
C ASP A 353 13.89 -27.12 -43.95
#